data_AF-A0A8C0N7G5-F1
#
_entry.id   AF-A0A8C0N7G5-F1
#
_cell.length_a   1.000
_cell.length_b   1.000
_cell.length_c   1.000
_cell.angle_alpha   90.00
_cell.angle_beta   90.00
_cell.angle_gamma   90.00
#
_symmetry.space_group_name_H-M   'P 1'
#
loop_
_entity.id
_entity.type
_entity.pdbx_description
1 polymer ?
#
loop_
_entity_poly.entity_id
_entity_poly.type
_entity_poly.pdbx_seq_one_letter_code
_entity_poly.pdbx_strand_id
1 'polypeptide(L)'
;MALKVDSRPGGLPGSGCDLGPAREHMQAVTRNYITHPRVTYRTVCSVNGPLVVLDQVKFAQYAEIVNFTLPDGTQRSGQVLEVSGTKAIVQVFEGTSGIDAQKTTCEFTGDILRTPVSEDMLGRVFNGSGKPIDKGPVVMAEDFLDINGQPINPHDRIYPEEMIQTGISPIDVMNSIARGQKIPIFSAAGLPHNEIAAQICRQAGLVKKSKAVLDYHDDNFAIVFAAMGVNMETARFFKSDFEQNGTMGNVCLFLNLANDPTIERIITPRLALTTAEFLAYQCEKHVLVILTDMSSYAEALREVSAAREEVPGRRGFPGYMYTDLATIYERAGRVEGRGGSITQIPILTMPNDDITHPIPDLTGFITEGQIYVDRQLHNRQIYPPVNVLPSLSRLMKSAIGEGMTRKDHGDVSNQLYACYAIGKDVQAMKAVVGEEALTSEDLLYLEFLHKFERSFINQGEAAGGTLEPGGGGRTALTPLLPRPLRESLRVRVLGPGLEAAAHLPQGDAEAHPAERARGLLLPGGAAAGPLIRHRALAAPQPWAHTWGSPPCPGPALSLHSPPRREPAPGCAEGTT
;
A
#
# COMPACT_ATOMS: atom_id res chain seq x y z
N MET A 1 53.49 29.52 32.94
CA MET A 1 52.80 30.75 33.39
C MET A 1 51.67 31.04 32.41
N ALA A 2 50.44 30.78 32.83
CA ALA A 2 49.24 31.02 32.03
C ALA A 2 48.89 32.51 32.06
N LEU A 3 48.78 33.14 30.89
CA LEU A 3 48.27 34.50 30.75
C LEU A 3 46.74 34.45 30.70
N LYS A 4 46.11 34.73 31.83
CA LYS A 4 44.69 35.08 31.94
C LYS A 4 44.49 36.45 31.28
N VAL A 5 43.69 36.50 30.23
CA VAL A 5 43.17 37.76 29.67
C VAL A 5 41.81 38.00 30.30
N ASP A 6 41.77 38.82 31.35
CA ASP A 6 40.54 39.35 31.93
C ASP A 6 39.99 40.46 31.01
N SER A 7 38.92 40.18 30.28
CA SER A 7 38.15 41.20 29.56
C SER A 7 37.16 41.87 30.52
N ARG A 8 37.54 43.02 31.08
CA ARG A 8 36.60 43.95 31.72
C ARG A 8 35.89 44.78 30.63
N PRO A 9 34.56 44.84 30.56
CA PRO A 9 33.89 45.86 29.76
C PRO A 9 33.90 47.18 30.53
N GLY A 10 34.54 48.20 29.94
CA GLY A 10 34.49 49.57 30.44
C GLY A 10 33.06 50.12 30.37
N GLY A 11 32.56 50.60 31.51
CA GLY A 11 31.22 51.18 31.62
C GLY A 11 31.15 52.59 31.05
N LEU A 12 30.13 52.83 30.23
CA LEU A 12 29.57 54.16 29.96
C LEU A 12 28.32 54.34 30.86
N PRO A 13 28.09 55.53 31.46
CA PRO A 13 26.98 55.75 32.36
C PRO A 13 25.72 56.18 31.59
N GLY A 14 24.58 55.53 31.86
CA GLY A 14 23.26 56.09 31.58
C GLY A 14 22.49 55.49 30.39
N SER A 15 21.98 54.27 30.55
CA SER A 15 20.57 53.90 30.29
C SER A 15 20.43 52.40 30.54
N GLY A 16 19.68 52.06 31.59
CA GLY A 16 19.26 50.70 31.87
C GLY A 16 18.27 50.25 30.80
N CYS A 17 18.78 49.79 29.67
CA CYS A 17 17.99 48.95 28.77
C CYS A 17 18.08 47.56 29.36
N ASP A 18 16.99 47.08 29.96
CA ASP A 18 16.83 45.69 30.34
C ASP A 18 17.17 44.81 29.11
N LEU A 19 18.37 44.22 29.10
CA LEU A 19 18.80 43.24 28.11
C LEU A 19 18.16 41.87 28.39
N GLY A 20 17.46 41.71 29.51
CA GLY A 20 16.69 40.51 29.88
C GLY A 20 15.60 40.17 28.85
N PRO A 21 14.64 41.07 28.57
CA PRO A 21 13.62 40.90 27.55
C PRO A 21 14.19 40.67 26.15
N ALA A 22 15.26 41.37 25.76
CA ALA A 22 15.89 41.19 24.46
C ALA A 22 16.61 39.84 24.33
N ARG A 23 17.26 39.36 25.41
CA ARG A 23 17.83 38.01 25.47
C ARG A 23 16.75 36.94 25.51
N GLU A 24 15.68 37.14 26.26
CA GLU A 24 14.54 36.23 26.33
C GLU A 24 13.82 36.16 24.99
N HIS A 25 13.67 37.29 24.30
CA HIS A 25 13.09 37.33 22.95
C HIS A 25 14.01 36.66 21.93
N MET A 26 15.32 36.93 21.99
CA MET A 26 16.30 36.25 21.15
C MET A 26 16.37 34.75 21.45
N GLN A 27 16.26 34.34 22.72
CA GLN A 27 16.18 32.94 23.15
C GLN A 27 14.85 32.30 22.75
N ALA A 28 13.74 33.04 22.74
CA ALA A 28 12.44 32.56 22.29
C ALA A 28 12.42 32.35 20.77
N VAL A 29 13.01 33.27 20.01
CA VAL A 29 13.19 33.15 18.55
C VAL A 29 14.17 32.03 18.20
N THR A 30 15.28 31.89 18.94
CA THR A 30 16.28 30.82 18.69
C THR A 30 15.92 29.48 19.31
N ARG A 31 14.88 29.39 20.15
CA ARG A 31 14.52 28.16 20.88
C ARG A 31 14.25 26.97 19.96
N ASN A 32 13.73 27.24 18.77
CA ASN A 32 13.27 26.24 17.82
C ASN A 32 14.19 26.08 16.60
N TYR A 33 15.26 26.89 16.49
CA TYR A 33 16.19 26.84 15.35
C TYR A 33 17.59 26.45 15.80
N ILE A 34 18.24 25.63 15.00
CA ILE A 34 19.65 25.28 15.21
C ILE A 34 20.51 26.47 14.79
N THR A 35 20.97 27.26 15.76
CA THR A 35 21.85 28.41 15.52
C THR A 35 23.34 28.09 15.64
N HIS A 36 23.67 26.85 15.96
CA HIS A 36 25.06 26.42 16.09
C HIS A 36 25.71 26.31 14.69
N PRO A 37 26.95 26.78 14.52
CA PRO A 37 27.64 26.64 13.25
C PRO A 37 27.88 25.16 12.96
N ARG A 38 27.67 24.77 11.70
CA ARG A 38 27.95 23.40 11.25
C ARG A 38 29.45 23.15 11.26
N VAL A 39 29.82 21.93 11.65
CA VAL A 39 31.22 21.52 11.75
C VAL A 39 31.61 20.79 10.48
N THR A 40 32.69 21.26 9.85
CA THR A 40 33.28 20.61 8.67
C THR A 40 34.47 19.75 9.07
N TYR A 41 34.45 18.49 8.65
CA TYR A 41 35.51 17.52 8.87
C TYR A 41 36.21 17.18 7.55
N ARG A 42 37.51 16.93 7.62
CA ARG A 42 38.34 16.41 6.51
C ARG A 42 38.94 15.04 6.83
N THR A 43 38.42 14.38 7.85
CA THR A 43 38.96 13.16 8.46
C THR A 43 38.27 11.92 7.89
N VAL A 44 38.26 11.78 6.56
CA VAL A 44 37.81 10.57 5.89
C VAL A 44 38.88 9.50 6.04
N CYS A 45 38.54 8.38 6.66
CA CYS A 45 39.48 7.27 6.88
C CYS A 45 39.48 6.28 5.73
N SER A 46 38.30 5.83 5.31
CA SER A 46 38.16 4.82 4.26
C SER A 46 36.83 4.94 3.53
N VAL A 47 36.80 4.42 2.31
CA VAL A 47 35.62 4.33 1.46
C VAL A 47 35.47 2.87 1.07
N ASN A 48 34.31 2.27 1.35
CA ASN A 48 34.01 0.88 1.01
C ASN A 48 32.61 0.78 0.38
N GLY A 49 32.55 0.45 -0.91
CA GLY A 49 31.29 0.40 -1.64
C GLY A 49 30.50 1.71 -1.48
N PRO A 50 29.24 1.68 -1.01
CA PRO A 50 28.43 2.88 -0.75
C PRO A 50 28.74 3.62 0.57
N LEU A 51 29.67 3.12 1.39
CA LEU A 51 29.93 3.60 2.75
C LEU A 51 31.21 4.43 2.80
N VAL A 52 31.18 5.50 3.60
CA VAL A 52 32.31 6.36 3.94
C VAL A 52 32.49 6.37 5.45
N VAL A 53 33.70 6.04 5.90
CA VAL A 53 34.05 6.00 7.33
C VAL A 53 34.79 7.28 7.69
N LEU A 54 34.23 8.02 8.64
CA LEU A 54 34.79 9.25 9.21
C LEU A 54 35.34 8.97 10.61
N ASP A 55 36.44 9.61 10.96
CA ASP A 55 37.02 9.57 12.31
C ASP A 55 37.15 10.97 12.90
N GLN A 56 37.33 11.06 14.22
CA GLN A 56 37.41 12.30 15.00
C GLN A 56 36.16 13.19 14.89
N VAL A 57 35.00 12.60 14.61
CA VAL A 57 33.72 13.31 14.61
C VAL A 57 33.26 13.53 16.05
N LYS A 58 32.77 14.72 16.35
CA LYS A 58 32.30 15.07 17.71
C LYS A 58 30.78 14.98 17.75
N PHE A 59 30.25 14.11 18.61
CA PHE A 59 28.81 13.98 18.88
C PHE A 59 27.95 13.80 17.63
N ALA A 60 28.37 12.93 16.70
CA ALA A 60 27.54 12.56 15.56
C ALA A 60 26.23 11.92 16.05
N GLN A 61 25.12 12.26 15.41
CA GLN A 61 23.81 11.67 15.70
C GLN A 61 23.49 10.54 14.72
N TYR A 62 22.65 9.61 15.17
CA TYR A 62 22.12 8.55 14.31
C TYR A 62 21.13 9.15 13.29
N ALA A 63 21.16 8.66 12.05
CA ALA A 63 20.32 9.13 10.95
C ALA A 63 20.49 10.61 10.55
N GLU A 64 21.56 11.26 11.02
CA GLU A 64 21.90 12.65 10.69
C GLU A 64 22.32 12.79 9.22
N ILE A 65 22.00 13.93 8.60
CA ILE A 65 22.42 14.24 7.23
C ILE A 65 23.80 14.91 7.19
N VAL A 66 24.63 14.40 6.28
CA VAL A 66 25.99 14.88 6.02
C VAL A 66 26.08 15.33 4.56
N ASN A 67 26.61 16.53 4.34
CA ASN A 67 26.90 17.04 3.01
C ASN A 67 28.38 16.86 2.69
N PHE A 68 28.67 16.11 1.64
CA PHE A 68 30.00 15.90 1.11
C PHE A 68 30.27 16.92 0.01
N THR A 69 31.40 17.61 0.08
CA THR A 69 31.94 18.39 -1.04
C THR A 69 33.20 17.71 -1.53
N LEU A 70 33.12 17.16 -2.75
CA LEU A 70 34.21 16.48 -3.43
C LEU A 70 35.30 17.48 -3.87
N PRO A 71 36.50 16.98 -4.22
CA PRO A 71 37.59 17.83 -4.72
C PRO A 71 37.21 18.59 -6.00
N ASP A 72 36.32 18.01 -6.81
CA ASP A 72 35.81 18.60 -8.05
C ASP A 72 34.75 19.69 -7.80
N GLY A 73 34.40 19.95 -6.53
CA GLY A 73 33.35 20.88 -6.12
C GLY A 73 31.93 20.33 -6.21
N THR A 74 31.77 19.08 -6.66
CA THR A 74 30.45 18.42 -6.67
C THR A 74 30.00 18.13 -5.23
N GLN A 75 28.73 18.42 -4.96
CA GLN A 75 28.12 18.15 -3.66
C GLN A 75 27.31 16.85 -3.70
N ARG A 76 27.46 16.03 -2.67
CA ARG A 76 26.71 14.79 -2.45
C ARG A 76 26.13 14.80 -1.05
N SER A 77 25.02 14.10 -0.88
CA SER A 77 24.35 13.97 0.41
C SER A 77 24.55 12.56 0.94
N GLY A 78 24.57 12.41 2.25
CA GLY A 78 24.63 11.12 2.88
C GLY A 78 23.97 11.12 4.25
N GLN A 79 23.74 9.93 4.77
CA GLN A 79 23.10 9.70 6.05
C GLN A 79 24.02 8.90 6.97
N VAL A 80 24.12 9.31 8.22
CA VAL A 80 24.85 8.57 9.25
C VAL A 80 24.08 7.29 9.60
N LEU A 81 24.70 6.14 9.36
CA LEU A 81 24.13 4.83 9.69
C LEU A 81 24.54 4.33 11.07
N GLU A 82 25.78 4.59 11.48
CA GLU A 82 26.29 4.10 12.76
C GLU A 82 27.30 5.07 13.33
N VAL A 83 27.27 5.24 14.65
CA VAL A 83 28.21 6.04 15.40
C VAL A 83 28.80 5.19 16.51
N SER A 84 30.13 5.08 16.53
CA SER A 84 30.87 4.35 17.55
C SER A 84 31.99 5.23 18.10
N GLY A 85 31.76 5.82 19.28
CA GLY A 85 32.70 6.76 19.90
C GLY A 85 32.93 8.01 19.03
N THR A 86 34.11 8.12 18.45
CA THR A 86 34.50 9.21 17.53
C THR A 86 34.38 8.87 16.06
N LYS A 87 33.99 7.63 15.74
CA LYS A 87 33.83 7.15 14.37
C LYS A 87 32.37 7.22 13.94
N ALA A 88 32.14 7.67 12.72
CA ALA A 88 30.82 7.69 12.10
C ALA A 88 30.89 6.99 10.74
N ILE A 89 29.96 6.07 10.50
CA ILE A 89 29.78 5.42 9.21
C ILE A 89 28.64 6.14 8.50
N VAL A 90 28.95 6.72 7.34
CA VAL A 90 28.01 7.51 6.55
C VAL A 90 27.78 6.82 5.23
N GLN A 91 26.52 6.70 4.84
CA GLN A 91 26.12 6.17 3.55
C GLN A 91 25.86 7.33 2.58
N VAL A 92 26.51 7.32 1.42
CA VAL A 92 26.39 8.41 0.42
C VAL A 92 25.33 8.06 -0.60
N PHE A 93 24.32 8.92 -0.78
CA PHE A 93 23.19 8.66 -1.66
C PHE A 93 23.60 8.56 -3.13
N GLU A 94 24.41 9.50 -3.62
CA GLU A 94 24.85 9.54 -5.02
C GLU A 94 26.03 8.58 -5.34
N GLY A 95 26.42 7.73 -4.38
CA GLY A 95 27.55 6.82 -4.49
C GLY A 95 28.89 7.47 -4.14
N THR A 96 29.95 6.66 -4.13
CA THR A 96 31.27 7.03 -3.60
C THR A 96 32.33 7.28 -4.67
N SER A 97 31.98 7.14 -5.95
CA SER A 97 32.92 7.34 -7.07
C SER A 97 33.49 8.76 -7.06
N GLY A 98 34.82 8.91 -6.97
CA GLY A 98 35.49 10.22 -6.93
C GLY A 98 35.63 10.85 -5.54
N ILE A 99 35.25 10.15 -4.46
CA ILE A 99 35.55 10.59 -3.10
C ILE A 99 37.02 10.32 -2.80
N ASP A 100 37.77 11.38 -2.50
CA ASP A 100 39.17 11.30 -2.04
C ASP A 100 39.24 11.40 -0.51
N ALA A 101 40.10 10.61 0.12
CA ALA A 101 40.23 10.60 1.57
C ALA A 101 40.84 11.90 2.13
N GLN A 102 41.71 12.57 1.38
CA GLN A 102 42.44 13.74 1.88
C GLN A 102 41.75 15.07 1.57
N LYS A 103 41.17 15.20 0.37
CA LYS A 103 40.63 16.47 -0.13
C LYS A 103 39.13 16.63 0.10
N THR A 104 38.38 15.55 0.32
CA THR A 104 36.93 15.63 0.52
C THR A 104 36.61 16.28 1.86
N THR A 105 35.64 17.20 1.85
CA THR A 105 35.12 17.84 3.06
C THR A 105 33.71 17.34 3.36
N CYS A 106 33.42 17.10 4.62
CA CYS A 106 32.15 16.57 5.09
C CYS A 106 31.57 17.54 6.12
N GLU A 107 30.40 18.10 5.86
CA GLU A 107 29.70 19.02 6.74
C GLU A 107 28.50 18.31 7.37
N PHE A 108 28.46 18.27 8.70
CA PHE A 108 27.37 17.67 9.46
C PHE A 108 26.27 18.69 9.70
N THR A 109 25.03 18.33 9.36
CA THR A 109 23.89 19.25 9.40
C THR A 109 23.36 19.45 10.82
N GLY A 110 23.56 18.49 11.72
CA GLY A 110 23.05 18.48 13.10
C GLY A 110 21.58 18.07 13.23
N ASP A 111 20.97 17.61 12.13
CA ASP A 111 19.56 17.24 12.06
C ASP A 111 19.35 16.03 11.14
N ILE A 112 18.21 15.38 11.30
CA ILE A 112 17.78 14.25 10.48
C ILE A 112 17.29 14.71 9.10
N LEU A 113 17.05 13.77 8.19
CA LEU A 113 16.54 14.09 6.86
C LEU A 113 15.11 14.62 6.94
N ARG A 114 14.95 15.93 6.71
CA ARG A 114 13.65 16.57 6.59
C ARG A 114 13.36 16.96 5.15
N THR A 115 12.15 16.72 4.71
CA THR A 115 11.68 17.08 3.37
C THR A 115 10.88 18.38 3.44
N PRO A 116 11.17 19.34 2.55
CA PRO A 116 10.30 20.49 2.36
C PRO A 116 8.98 20.03 1.77
N VAL A 117 7.89 20.23 2.49
CA VAL A 117 6.53 19.91 2.01
C VAL A 117 5.75 21.20 1.74
N SER A 118 4.94 21.18 0.69
CA SER A 118 4.02 22.26 0.32
C SER A 118 2.93 21.72 -0.59
N GLU A 119 1.78 22.39 -0.63
CA GLU A 119 0.73 22.09 -1.58
C GLU A 119 1.15 22.28 -3.05
N ASP A 120 2.13 23.15 -3.30
CA ASP A 120 2.71 23.45 -4.62
C ASP A 120 3.49 22.26 -5.23
N MET A 121 3.61 21.14 -4.50
CA MET A 121 4.20 19.90 -5.01
C MET A 121 3.25 19.15 -5.95
N LEU A 122 1.94 19.42 -5.91
CA LEU A 122 0.98 18.88 -6.87
C LEU A 122 1.26 19.45 -8.27
N GLY A 123 1.26 18.60 -9.30
CA GLY A 123 1.64 19.01 -10.66
C GLY A 123 3.12 18.94 -10.97
N ARG A 124 3.96 18.56 -9.98
CA ARG A 124 5.41 18.58 -10.12
C ARG A 124 6.03 17.20 -10.18
N VAL A 125 7.24 17.18 -10.74
CA VAL A 125 8.04 15.96 -10.90
C VAL A 125 9.38 16.12 -10.20
N PHE A 126 9.65 15.22 -9.26
CA PHE A 126 10.85 15.15 -8.45
C PHE A 126 11.65 13.89 -8.76
N ASN A 127 12.95 13.91 -8.47
CA ASN A 127 13.78 12.72 -8.46
C ASN A 127 13.63 11.93 -7.14
N GLY A 128 14.35 10.81 -7.02
CA GLY A 128 14.37 9.99 -5.80
C GLY A 128 14.94 10.67 -4.56
N SER A 129 15.59 11.82 -4.71
CA SER A 129 16.14 12.66 -3.62
C SER A 129 15.28 13.91 -3.33
N GLY A 130 14.10 14.07 -3.95
CA GLY A 130 13.22 15.22 -3.77
C GLY A 130 13.66 16.50 -4.50
N LYS A 131 14.66 16.43 -5.38
CA LYS A 131 15.08 17.54 -6.25
C LYS A 131 14.17 17.59 -7.49
N PRO A 132 13.71 18.78 -7.91
CA PRO A 132 12.80 18.90 -9.06
C PRO A 132 13.52 18.56 -10.38
N ILE A 133 12.86 17.78 -11.24
CA ILE A 133 13.34 17.41 -12.59
C ILE A 133 12.53 18.05 -13.72
N ASP A 134 11.46 18.74 -13.37
CA ASP A 134 10.57 19.50 -14.25
C ASP A 134 11.16 20.85 -14.74
N LYS A 135 12.41 21.16 -14.38
CA LYS A 135 13.07 22.48 -14.57
C LYS A 135 12.34 23.64 -13.87
N GLY A 136 11.42 23.35 -12.95
CA GLY A 136 10.83 24.34 -12.08
C GLY A 136 11.78 24.78 -10.96
N PRO A 137 11.42 25.83 -10.21
CA PRO A 137 12.18 26.27 -9.05
C PRO A 137 12.18 25.20 -7.94
N VAL A 138 13.06 25.37 -6.95
CA VAL A 138 12.97 24.56 -5.72
C VAL A 138 11.63 24.78 -5.02
N VAL A 139 11.13 23.76 -4.32
CA VAL A 139 9.87 23.86 -3.56
C VAL A 139 10.04 24.88 -2.45
N MET A 140 9.12 25.85 -2.37
CA MET A 140 9.03 26.72 -1.19
C MET A 140 8.31 25.95 -0.11
N ALA A 141 9.03 25.60 0.96
CA ALA A 141 8.49 24.77 2.03
C ALA A 141 7.50 25.57 2.89
N GLU A 142 6.34 24.98 3.15
CA GLU A 142 5.44 25.43 4.23
C GLU A 142 5.90 24.88 5.57
N ASP A 143 6.35 23.62 5.57
CA ASP A 143 6.93 22.94 6.73
C ASP A 143 8.06 21.98 6.32
N PHE A 144 8.88 21.59 7.30
CA PHE A 144 9.94 20.60 7.15
C PHE A 144 9.62 19.37 7.99
N LEU A 145 9.13 18.32 7.33
CA LEU A 145 8.72 17.08 7.98
C LEU A 145 9.82 16.00 7.87
N ASP A 146 9.94 15.17 8.91
CA ASP A 146 10.81 13.98 8.88
C ASP A 146 10.26 12.95 7.89
N ILE A 147 11.14 12.43 7.04
CA ILE A 147 10.80 11.40 6.06
C ILE A 147 10.32 10.08 6.67
N ASN A 148 10.76 9.77 7.89
CA ASN A 148 10.36 8.54 8.58
C ASN A 148 8.89 8.60 9.03
N GLY A 149 8.29 9.79 9.06
CA GLY A 149 6.93 10.01 9.53
C GLY A 149 6.80 9.84 11.04
N GLN A 150 5.58 9.96 11.53
CA GLN A 150 5.24 9.70 12.92
C GLN A 150 4.27 8.53 13.01
N PRO A 151 4.44 7.60 13.98
CA PRO A 151 3.52 6.49 14.14
C PRO A 151 2.14 7.01 14.55
N ILE A 152 1.11 6.57 13.81
CA ILE A 152 -0.28 6.91 14.11
C ILE A 152 -0.75 6.10 15.32
N ASN A 153 -1.32 6.76 16.31
CA ASN A 153 -1.92 6.12 17.48
C ASN A 153 -3.06 5.18 17.05
N PRO A 154 -3.02 3.87 17.43
CA PRO A 154 -4.06 2.92 17.05
C PRO A 154 -5.47 3.29 17.53
N HIS A 155 -5.59 3.98 18.67
CA HIS A 155 -6.90 4.41 19.20
C HIS A 155 -7.57 5.44 18.30
N ASP A 156 -6.77 6.32 17.70
CA ASP A 156 -7.25 7.45 16.91
C ASP A 156 -7.45 7.07 15.43
N ARG A 157 -7.28 5.78 15.08
CA ARG A 157 -7.51 5.28 13.71
C ARG A 157 -8.98 4.96 13.50
N ILE A 158 -9.53 5.47 12.40
CA ILE A 158 -10.88 5.14 11.94
C ILE A 158 -10.83 3.93 11.01
N TYR A 159 -11.76 3.01 11.19
CA TYR A 159 -11.90 1.84 10.34
C TYR A 159 -12.41 2.23 8.93
N PRO A 160 -11.76 1.75 7.84
CA PRO A 160 -12.21 2.02 6.47
C PRO A 160 -13.53 1.35 6.11
N GLU A 161 -14.52 2.15 5.67
CA GLU A 161 -15.82 1.65 5.22
C GLU A 161 -16.18 2.10 3.78
N GLU A 162 -15.64 3.22 3.30
CA GLU A 162 -16.01 3.74 1.97
C GLU A 162 -15.28 2.98 0.85
N MET A 163 -16.00 2.51 -0.17
CA MET A 163 -15.40 1.85 -1.34
C MET A 163 -14.82 2.86 -2.32
N ILE A 164 -13.60 2.58 -2.81
CA ILE A 164 -13.02 3.22 -3.99
C ILE A 164 -13.42 2.42 -5.22
N GLN A 165 -13.95 3.11 -6.22
CA GLN A 165 -14.21 2.54 -7.53
C GLN A 165 -12.97 2.70 -8.39
N THR A 166 -12.39 1.59 -8.82
CA THR A 166 -11.19 1.58 -9.68
C THR A 166 -11.53 1.54 -11.17
N GLY A 167 -12.77 1.22 -11.53
CA GLY A 167 -13.21 1.06 -12.92
C GLY A 167 -12.83 -0.30 -13.52
N ILE A 168 -12.07 -1.12 -12.79
CA ILE A 168 -11.67 -2.48 -13.15
C ILE A 168 -12.61 -3.48 -12.45
N SER A 169 -13.44 -4.17 -13.21
CA SER A 169 -14.45 -5.10 -12.66
C SER A 169 -13.90 -6.26 -11.83
N PRO A 170 -12.81 -6.96 -12.19
CA PRO A 170 -12.26 -8.00 -11.31
C PRO A 170 -11.76 -7.44 -9.97
N ILE A 171 -11.39 -6.15 -9.89
CA ILE A 171 -11.03 -5.49 -8.63
C ILE A 171 -12.32 -5.05 -7.93
N ASP A 172 -13.16 -4.26 -8.58
CA ASP A 172 -14.33 -3.65 -7.97
C ASP A 172 -15.38 -4.67 -7.49
N VAL A 173 -15.60 -5.76 -8.23
CA VAL A 173 -16.62 -6.77 -7.88
C VAL A 173 -16.07 -7.85 -6.96
N MET A 174 -14.88 -8.40 -7.26
CA MET A 174 -14.35 -9.56 -6.54
C MET A 174 -13.47 -9.17 -5.35
N ASN A 175 -12.70 -8.09 -5.47
CA ASN A 175 -11.68 -7.67 -4.49
C ASN A 175 -11.79 -6.17 -4.20
N SER A 176 -12.99 -5.71 -3.82
CA SER A 176 -13.28 -4.29 -3.65
C SER A 176 -12.30 -3.63 -2.68
N ILE A 177 -11.85 -2.42 -3.01
CA ILE A 177 -10.85 -1.67 -2.25
C ILE A 177 -11.58 -0.63 -1.39
N ALA A 178 -11.25 -0.59 -0.09
CA ALA A 178 -11.73 0.44 0.83
C ALA A 178 -10.78 1.65 0.84
N ARG A 179 -11.33 2.83 1.11
CA ARG A 179 -10.59 4.08 1.23
C ARG A 179 -9.76 4.09 2.51
N GLY A 180 -8.44 4.16 2.35
CA GLY A 180 -7.49 4.01 3.46
C GLY A 180 -6.90 2.60 3.56
N GLN A 181 -7.30 1.67 2.67
CA GLN A 181 -6.75 0.32 2.63
C GLN A 181 -5.34 0.31 2.02
N LYS A 182 -4.55 -0.67 2.46
CA LYS A 182 -3.27 -1.04 1.86
C LYS A 182 -3.41 -2.36 1.09
N ILE A 183 -3.41 -2.28 -0.24
CA ILE A 183 -3.60 -3.45 -1.13
C ILE A 183 -2.54 -3.49 -2.24
N PRO A 184 -1.62 -4.47 -2.24
CA PRO A 184 -0.57 -4.59 -3.22
C PRO A 184 -1.07 -5.21 -4.52
N ILE A 185 -0.36 -4.93 -5.61
CA ILE A 185 -0.47 -5.65 -6.89
C ILE A 185 0.76 -6.53 -7.04
N PHE A 186 0.56 -7.85 -6.99
CA PHE A 186 1.59 -8.86 -7.24
C PHE A 186 1.62 -9.15 -8.74
N SER A 187 2.73 -8.77 -9.36
CA SER A 187 2.97 -8.93 -10.79
C SER A 187 4.22 -9.75 -11.03
N ALA A 188 4.59 -9.93 -12.29
CA ALA A 188 5.83 -10.54 -12.71
C ALA A 188 6.48 -9.75 -13.85
N ALA A 189 7.76 -10.03 -14.08
CA ALA A 189 8.49 -9.45 -15.20
C ALA A 189 7.80 -9.77 -16.54
N GLY A 190 7.50 -8.71 -17.30
CA GLY A 190 6.83 -8.78 -18.61
C GLY A 190 5.29 -8.74 -18.56
N LEU A 191 4.67 -8.64 -17.39
CA LEU A 191 3.20 -8.49 -17.28
C LEU A 191 2.79 -7.01 -17.27
N PRO A 192 1.57 -6.67 -17.73
CA PRO A 192 1.12 -5.28 -17.90
C PRO A 192 0.62 -4.65 -16.59
N HIS A 193 1.46 -4.62 -15.56
CA HIS A 193 1.11 -4.03 -14.26
C HIS A 193 1.15 -2.50 -14.27
N ASN A 194 1.97 -1.91 -15.13
CA ASN A 194 2.06 -0.45 -15.25
C ASN A 194 0.79 0.12 -15.90
N GLU A 195 0.27 -0.58 -16.90
CA GLU A 195 -0.98 -0.24 -17.60
C GLU A 195 -2.17 -0.36 -16.65
N ILE A 196 -2.22 -1.41 -15.82
CA ILE A 196 -3.25 -1.56 -14.77
C ILE A 196 -3.15 -0.41 -13.76
N ALA A 197 -1.94 -0.08 -13.30
CA ALA A 197 -1.74 1.01 -12.35
C ALA A 197 -2.16 2.37 -12.93
N ALA A 198 -1.79 2.65 -14.18
CA ALA A 198 -2.20 3.85 -14.89
C ALA A 198 -3.72 3.90 -15.06
N GLN A 199 -4.36 2.77 -15.41
CA GLN A 199 -5.81 2.67 -15.48
C GLN A 199 -6.49 2.98 -14.15
N ILE A 200 -5.98 2.42 -13.04
CA ILE A 200 -6.49 2.72 -11.70
C ILE A 200 -6.33 4.22 -11.41
N CYS A 201 -5.20 4.84 -11.75
CA CYS A 201 -5.03 6.29 -11.54
C CYS A 201 -6.06 7.13 -12.31
N ARG A 202 -6.34 6.77 -13.56
CA ARG A 202 -7.29 7.49 -14.42
C ARG A 202 -8.73 7.36 -13.95
N GLN A 203 -9.09 6.19 -13.44
CA GLN A 203 -10.47 5.81 -13.16
C GLN A 203 -10.81 5.82 -11.68
N ALA A 204 -9.82 5.98 -10.79
CA ALA A 204 -10.01 6.05 -9.35
C ALA A 204 -10.95 7.21 -9.01
N GLY A 205 -12.11 6.84 -8.46
CA GLY A 205 -13.09 7.77 -7.94
C GLY A 205 -13.81 7.17 -6.74
N LEU A 206 -14.47 8.02 -5.97
CA LEU A 206 -15.39 7.53 -4.95
C LEU A 206 -16.67 7.02 -5.63
N VAL A 207 -17.25 5.93 -5.09
CA VAL A 207 -18.58 5.48 -5.51
C VAL A 207 -19.57 6.60 -5.19
N LYS A 208 -20.12 7.25 -6.22
CA LYS A 208 -21.06 8.37 -6.06
C LYS A 208 -22.33 7.87 -5.36
N LYS A 209 -22.53 8.24 -4.09
CA LYS A 209 -23.81 8.04 -3.41
C LYS A 209 -24.88 8.82 -4.15
N SER A 210 -26.02 8.19 -4.40
CA SER A 210 -27.11 8.72 -5.21
C SER A 210 -27.57 10.10 -4.70
N LYS A 211 -27.45 11.13 -5.55
CA LYS A 211 -28.32 12.32 -5.67
C LYS A 211 -28.57 13.26 -4.46
N ALA A 212 -28.00 13.05 -3.27
CA ALA A 212 -28.36 13.85 -2.08
C ALA A 212 -27.29 14.82 -1.54
N VAL A 213 -26.02 14.71 -1.96
CA VAL A 213 -24.97 15.66 -1.53
C VAL A 213 -24.07 15.95 -2.72
N LEU A 214 -24.39 17.02 -3.45
CA LEU A 214 -23.58 17.58 -4.54
C LEU A 214 -22.37 18.39 -4.03
N ASP A 215 -22.10 18.35 -2.72
CA ASP A 215 -21.14 19.23 -2.04
C ASP A 215 -19.87 18.52 -1.52
N TYR A 216 -19.61 17.25 -1.87
CA TYR A 216 -18.26 16.70 -1.72
C TYR A 216 -17.52 16.87 -3.05
N HIS A 217 -16.68 17.89 -3.13
CA HIS A 217 -15.82 18.17 -4.27
C HIS A 217 -15.11 16.89 -4.75
N ASP A 218 -15.40 16.45 -5.99
CA ASP A 218 -14.55 15.50 -6.74
C ASP A 218 -13.09 16.03 -6.84
N ASP A 219 -12.87 17.33 -6.55
CA ASP A 219 -11.59 18.04 -6.62
C ASP A 219 -10.60 17.75 -5.46
N ASN A 220 -11.00 17.02 -4.41
CA ASN A 220 -10.12 16.72 -3.27
C ASN A 220 -9.30 15.43 -3.42
N PHE A 221 -9.28 14.80 -4.60
CA PHE A 221 -8.48 13.60 -4.86
C PHE A 221 -7.09 13.96 -5.41
N ALA A 222 -6.05 13.51 -4.73
CA ALA A 222 -4.66 13.70 -5.12
C ALA A 222 -3.96 12.36 -5.29
N ILE A 223 -3.03 12.29 -6.24
CA ILE A 223 -2.27 11.07 -6.52
C ILE A 223 -0.80 11.35 -6.21
N VAL A 224 -0.19 10.50 -5.39
CA VAL A 224 1.26 10.52 -5.17
C VAL A 224 1.83 9.26 -5.78
N PHE A 225 2.65 9.43 -6.81
CA PHE A 225 3.25 8.33 -7.54
C PHE A 225 4.74 8.27 -7.25
N ALA A 226 5.23 7.13 -6.78
CA ALA A 226 6.64 6.91 -6.51
C ALA A 226 7.17 5.76 -7.37
N ALA A 227 8.10 6.06 -8.26
CA ALA A 227 8.80 5.12 -9.11
C ALA A 227 10.22 4.89 -8.57
N MET A 228 10.63 3.63 -8.41
CA MET A 228 11.89 3.19 -7.82
C MET A 228 12.53 2.17 -8.75
N GLY A 229 13.72 2.49 -9.27
CA GLY A 229 14.45 1.59 -10.17
C GLY A 229 13.74 1.29 -11.48
N VAL A 230 12.86 2.16 -11.95
CA VAL A 230 12.10 1.94 -13.18
C VAL A 230 12.91 2.28 -14.43
N ASN A 231 12.60 1.60 -15.54
CA ASN A 231 13.17 1.92 -16.83
C ASN A 231 12.68 3.28 -17.34
N MET A 232 13.50 3.92 -18.18
CA MET A 232 13.14 5.20 -18.80
C MET A 232 11.85 5.12 -19.62
N GLU A 233 11.57 3.98 -20.27
CA GLU A 233 10.33 3.76 -21.02
C GLU A 233 9.11 3.77 -20.10
N THR A 234 9.18 3.07 -18.97
CA THR A 234 8.12 3.05 -17.94
C THR A 234 7.90 4.43 -17.34
N ALA A 235 8.97 5.16 -17.01
CA ALA A 235 8.85 6.52 -16.50
C ALA A 235 8.20 7.48 -17.52
N ARG A 236 8.56 7.35 -18.81
CA ARG A 236 7.93 8.11 -19.90
C ARG A 236 6.46 7.73 -20.09
N PHE A 237 6.13 6.44 -20.01
CA PHE A 237 4.77 5.95 -20.12
C PHE A 237 3.85 6.64 -19.09
N PHE A 238 4.20 6.57 -17.81
CA PHE A 238 3.42 7.21 -16.74
C PHE A 238 3.32 8.73 -16.93
N LYS A 239 4.44 9.39 -17.24
CA LYS A 239 4.44 10.84 -17.48
C LYS A 239 3.51 11.22 -18.64
N SER A 240 3.61 10.52 -19.77
CA SER A 240 2.77 10.79 -20.94
C SER A 240 1.29 10.49 -20.67
N ASP A 241 1.00 9.46 -19.89
CA ASP A 241 -0.38 9.12 -19.53
C ASP A 241 -0.98 10.22 -18.64
N PHE A 242 -0.27 10.67 -17.59
CA PHE A 242 -0.77 11.74 -16.72
C PHE A 242 -0.91 13.10 -17.44
N GLU A 243 -0.04 13.38 -18.41
CA GLU A 243 -0.14 14.57 -19.27
C GLU A 243 -1.33 14.50 -20.23
N GLN A 244 -1.57 13.35 -20.89
CA GLN A 244 -2.66 13.18 -21.86
C GLN A 244 -4.04 13.22 -21.22
N ASN A 245 -4.17 12.70 -19.99
CA ASN A 245 -5.44 12.66 -19.28
C ASN A 245 -5.77 13.97 -18.55
N GLY A 246 -4.86 14.95 -18.55
CA GLY A 246 -5.04 16.22 -17.83
C GLY A 246 -5.03 16.10 -16.30
N THR A 247 -4.73 14.91 -15.76
CA THR A 247 -4.68 14.64 -14.31
C THR A 247 -3.41 15.19 -13.67
N MET A 248 -2.42 15.59 -14.47
CA MET A 248 -1.11 16.06 -13.99
C MET A 248 -1.22 17.10 -12.87
N GLY A 249 -2.18 18.04 -12.94
CA GLY A 249 -2.35 19.09 -11.92
C GLY A 249 -2.56 18.58 -10.48
N ASN A 250 -3.09 17.35 -10.31
CA ASN A 250 -3.35 16.74 -9.01
C ASN A 250 -2.38 15.58 -8.68
N VAL A 251 -1.35 15.39 -9.50
CA VAL A 251 -0.38 14.30 -9.35
C VAL A 251 0.96 14.85 -8.90
N CYS A 252 1.54 14.27 -7.84
CA CYS A 252 2.93 14.49 -7.46
C CYS A 252 3.75 13.24 -7.84
N LEU A 253 4.76 13.41 -8.71
CA LEU A 253 5.57 12.32 -9.23
C LEU A 253 6.97 12.34 -8.59
N PHE A 254 7.35 11.24 -7.95
CA PHE A 254 8.73 10.95 -7.56
C PHE A 254 9.26 9.86 -8.47
N LEU A 255 10.28 10.19 -9.29
CA LEU A 255 10.85 9.27 -10.26
C LEU A 255 12.32 8.99 -9.91
N ASN A 256 12.61 7.75 -9.52
CA ASN A 256 13.96 7.21 -9.46
C ASN A 256 14.12 6.17 -10.58
N LEU A 257 15.01 6.48 -11.51
CA LEU A 257 15.27 5.66 -12.68
C LEU A 257 16.26 4.53 -12.35
N ALA A 258 16.33 3.51 -13.21
CA ALA A 258 17.29 2.41 -13.05
C ALA A 258 18.76 2.85 -13.08
N ASN A 259 19.08 3.96 -13.78
CA ASN A 259 20.42 4.56 -13.81
C ASN A 259 20.75 5.41 -12.58
N ASP A 260 19.75 5.75 -11.76
CA ASP A 260 19.94 6.53 -10.55
C ASP A 260 20.47 5.62 -9.42
N PRO A 261 21.18 6.18 -8.43
CA PRO A 261 21.76 5.41 -7.33
C PRO A 261 20.74 4.56 -6.58
N THR A 262 21.16 3.37 -6.15
CA THR A 262 20.27 2.41 -5.48
C THR A 262 19.81 2.92 -4.11
N ILE A 263 20.59 3.77 -3.44
CA ILE A 263 20.25 4.30 -2.12
C ILE A 263 19.10 5.30 -2.18
N GLU A 264 18.98 6.05 -3.28
CA GLU A 264 17.82 6.93 -3.49
C GLU A 264 16.50 6.15 -3.47
N ARG A 265 16.50 4.87 -3.86
CA ARG A 265 15.32 4.00 -3.81
C ARG A 265 14.83 3.78 -2.38
N ILE A 266 15.72 3.81 -1.39
CA ILE A 266 15.36 3.62 0.03
C ILE A 266 14.61 4.84 0.57
N ILE A 267 15.02 6.05 0.17
CA ILE A 267 14.38 7.30 0.63
C ILE A 267 13.15 7.68 -0.20
N THR A 268 13.09 7.30 -1.49
CA THR A 268 11.99 7.63 -2.41
C THR A 268 10.58 7.34 -1.85
N PRO A 269 10.26 6.13 -1.33
CA PRO A 269 8.92 5.87 -0.81
C PRO A 269 8.63 6.65 0.47
N ARG A 270 9.66 6.95 1.28
CA ARG A 270 9.54 7.77 2.48
C ARG A 270 9.22 9.23 2.15
N LEU A 271 9.86 9.79 1.11
CA LEU A 271 9.55 11.12 0.56
C LEU A 271 8.11 11.19 0.07
N ALA A 272 7.70 10.20 -0.72
CA ALA A 272 6.36 10.11 -1.27
C ALA A 272 5.29 10.02 -0.17
N LEU A 273 5.50 9.15 0.83
CA LEU A 273 4.56 9.00 1.93
C LEU A 273 4.50 10.21 2.85
N THR A 274 5.61 10.92 3.05
CA THR A 274 5.61 12.15 3.86
C THR A 274 4.84 13.26 3.16
N THR A 275 4.97 13.35 1.84
CA THR A 275 4.17 14.26 1.01
C THR A 275 2.69 13.86 1.06
N ALA A 276 2.38 12.56 0.99
CA ALA A 276 1.02 12.05 1.08
C ALA A 276 0.38 12.31 2.45
N GLU A 277 1.14 12.18 3.55
CA GLU A 277 0.68 12.49 4.90
C GLU A 277 0.43 13.97 5.11
N PHE A 278 1.27 14.84 4.57
CA PHE A 278 1.04 16.28 4.57
C PHE A 278 -0.27 16.61 3.86
N LEU A 279 -0.44 16.14 2.61
CA LEU A 279 -1.64 16.39 1.82
C LEU A 279 -2.91 15.79 2.45
N ALA A 280 -2.83 14.60 3.03
CA ALA A 280 -4.00 13.94 3.61
C ALA A 280 -4.38 14.48 4.98
N TYR A 281 -3.40 14.67 5.86
CA TYR A 281 -3.68 14.99 7.26
C TYR A 281 -3.63 16.48 7.57
N GLN A 282 -2.88 17.29 6.81
CA GLN A 282 -2.85 18.75 7.01
C GLN A 282 -3.78 19.48 6.05
N CYS A 283 -3.80 19.08 4.77
CA CYS A 283 -4.64 19.69 3.73
C CYS A 283 -5.99 18.98 3.51
N GLU A 284 -6.26 17.92 4.28
CA GLU A 284 -7.51 17.13 4.25
C GLU A 284 -7.87 16.49 2.89
N LYS A 285 -6.89 16.27 2.00
CA LYS A 285 -7.10 15.65 0.69
C LYS A 285 -7.22 14.12 0.79
N HIS A 286 -7.89 13.50 -0.18
CA HIS A 286 -7.90 12.05 -0.34
C HIS A 286 -6.75 11.64 -1.24
N VAL A 287 -5.74 10.98 -0.66
CA VAL A 287 -4.51 10.66 -1.37
C VAL A 287 -4.48 9.18 -1.76
N LEU A 288 -4.28 8.92 -3.04
CA LEU A 288 -3.92 7.60 -3.55
C LEU A 288 -2.41 7.55 -3.78
N VAL A 289 -1.73 6.67 -3.05
CA VAL A 289 -0.29 6.47 -3.16
C VAL A 289 -0.03 5.20 -3.96
N ILE A 290 0.75 5.33 -5.03
CA ILE A 290 1.22 4.18 -5.81
C ILE A 290 2.74 4.12 -5.70
N LEU A 291 3.22 2.97 -5.25
CA LEU A 291 4.64 2.70 -5.08
C LEU A 291 5.04 1.60 -6.07
N THR A 292 5.96 1.88 -6.99
CA THR A 292 6.45 0.90 -7.96
C THR A 292 7.95 1.07 -8.13
N ASP A 293 8.82 0.08 -8.15
CA ASP A 293 8.62 -1.33 -7.83
C ASP A 293 9.19 -1.64 -6.43
N MET A 294 8.38 -2.24 -5.56
CA MET A 294 8.81 -2.64 -4.22
C MET A 294 9.88 -3.75 -4.26
N SER A 295 9.99 -4.50 -5.36
CA SER A 295 11.09 -5.45 -5.55
C SER A 295 12.43 -4.76 -5.71
N SER A 296 12.48 -3.67 -6.48
CA SER A 296 13.69 -2.84 -6.62
C SER A 296 14.08 -2.14 -5.31
N TYR A 297 13.10 -1.80 -4.47
CA TYR A 297 13.33 -1.33 -3.10
C TYR A 297 14.00 -2.41 -2.25
N ALA A 298 13.46 -3.63 -2.24
CA ALA A 298 14.00 -4.74 -1.44
C ALA A 298 15.40 -5.16 -1.91
N GLU A 299 15.69 -5.08 -3.21
CA GLU A 299 17.03 -5.32 -3.75
C GLU A 299 18.03 -4.25 -3.32
N ALA A 300 17.65 -2.97 -3.31
CA ALA A 300 18.48 -1.90 -2.79
C ALA A 300 18.77 -2.10 -1.29
N LEU A 301 17.75 -2.50 -0.52
CA LEU A 301 17.92 -2.80 0.91
C LEU A 301 18.89 -3.98 1.12
N ARG A 302 18.82 -5.01 0.28
CA ARG A 302 19.76 -6.14 0.27
C ARG A 302 21.19 -5.71 -0.05
N GLU A 303 21.38 -4.84 -1.04
CA GLU A 303 22.71 -4.33 -1.41
C GLU A 303 23.35 -3.57 -0.25
N VAL A 304 22.58 -2.71 0.43
CA VAL A 304 23.07 -1.96 1.59
C VAL A 304 23.42 -2.88 2.75
N SER A 305 22.59 -3.88 3.03
CA SER A 305 22.86 -4.87 4.09
C SER A 305 24.13 -5.69 3.80
N ALA A 306 24.31 -6.11 2.54
CA ALA A 306 25.52 -6.84 2.11
C ALA A 306 26.78 -5.97 2.21
N ALA A 307 26.71 -4.70 1.83
CA ALA A 307 27.82 -3.75 1.97
C ALA A 307 28.22 -3.49 3.43
N ARG A 308 27.29 -3.71 4.37
CA ARG A 308 27.53 -3.61 5.82
C ARG A 308 27.99 -4.92 6.47
N GLU A 309 28.13 -5.99 5.69
CA GLU A 309 28.47 -7.33 6.17
C GLU A 309 27.52 -7.83 7.29
N GLU A 310 26.25 -7.44 7.22
CA GLU A 310 25.23 -7.89 8.17
C GLU A 310 24.91 -9.38 7.96
N VAL A 311 24.42 -10.04 9.01
CA VAL A 311 23.99 -11.45 8.90
C VAL A 311 22.77 -11.52 7.97
N PRO A 312 22.87 -12.22 6.82
CA PRO A 312 21.77 -12.29 5.88
C PRO A 312 20.65 -13.19 6.40
N GLY A 313 19.41 -12.82 6.08
CA GLY A 313 18.21 -13.63 6.28
C GLY A 313 17.91 -14.55 5.09
N ARG A 314 16.62 -14.84 4.88
CA ARG A 314 16.15 -15.74 3.81
C ARG A 314 16.50 -15.16 2.43
N ARG A 315 17.12 -15.99 1.56
CA ARG A 315 17.56 -15.61 0.20
C ARG A 315 18.47 -14.36 0.14
N GLY A 316 19.21 -14.08 1.22
CA GLY A 316 20.17 -12.98 1.27
C GLY A 316 19.59 -11.61 1.65
N PHE A 317 18.27 -11.49 1.85
CA PHE A 317 17.64 -10.25 2.32
C PHE A 317 17.94 -9.98 3.80
N PRO A 318 17.95 -8.72 4.26
CA PRO A 318 18.20 -8.39 5.66
C PRO A 318 17.12 -8.96 6.59
N GLY A 319 17.51 -9.31 7.83
CA GLY A 319 16.59 -9.81 8.85
C GLY A 319 15.49 -8.81 9.25
N TYR A 320 15.74 -7.51 9.08
CA TYR A 320 14.79 -6.43 9.39
C TYR A 320 13.87 -6.03 8.22
N MET A 321 13.90 -6.75 7.09
CA MET A 321 13.08 -6.42 5.92
C MET A 321 11.58 -6.34 6.24
N TYR A 322 11.08 -7.21 7.15
CA TYR A 322 9.67 -7.16 7.59
C TYR A 322 9.34 -5.82 8.25
N THR A 323 10.15 -5.40 9.22
CA THR A 323 9.95 -4.15 9.95
C THR A 323 10.08 -2.96 9.02
N ASP A 324 11.06 -2.97 8.11
CA ASP A 324 11.30 -1.88 7.19
C ASP A 324 10.13 -1.71 6.20
N LEU A 325 9.62 -2.79 5.60
CA LEU A 325 8.39 -2.73 4.79
C LEU A 325 7.16 -2.28 5.59
N ALA A 326 7.05 -2.70 6.86
CA ALA A 326 5.94 -2.29 7.73
C ALA A 326 5.95 -0.78 8.00
N THR A 327 7.14 -0.16 8.15
CA THR A 327 7.23 1.30 8.32
C THR A 327 6.68 2.09 7.13
N ILE A 328 6.68 1.51 5.93
CA ILE A 328 6.13 2.11 4.70
C ILE A 328 4.63 1.83 4.61
N TYR A 329 4.24 0.55 4.71
CA TYR A 329 2.85 0.14 4.47
C TYR A 329 1.87 0.58 5.56
N GLU A 330 2.29 0.65 6.83
CA GLU A 330 1.41 1.03 7.94
C GLU A 330 1.11 2.54 8.03
N ARG A 331 1.68 3.36 7.13
CA ARG A 331 1.38 4.80 7.01
C ARG A 331 0.03 5.07 6.30
N ALA A 332 -0.61 4.03 5.76
CA ALA A 332 -1.96 4.10 5.20
C ALA A 332 -3.04 4.18 6.29
N GLY A 333 -4.18 4.79 5.96
CA GLY A 333 -5.37 4.79 6.81
C GLY A 333 -6.12 6.11 6.88
N ARG A 334 -6.99 6.18 7.89
CA ARG A 334 -7.79 7.35 8.27
C ARG A 334 -7.60 7.64 9.76
N VAL A 335 -7.62 8.91 10.11
CA VAL A 335 -7.44 9.39 11.49
C VAL A 335 -8.71 10.11 11.92
N GLU A 336 -9.09 9.94 13.18
CA GLU A 336 -10.22 10.64 13.79
C GLU A 336 -9.99 12.15 13.83
N GLY A 337 -11.03 12.91 13.51
CA GLY A 337 -10.98 14.37 13.48
C GLY A 337 -10.31 14.99 12.25
N ARG A 338 -9.86 14.19 11.26
CA ARG A 338 -9.32 14.69 9.99
C ARG A 338 -10.12 14.16 8.79
N GLY A 339 -10.42 15.02 7.83
CA GLY A 339 -11.22 14.66 6.66
C GLY A 339 -10.51 13.75 5.63
N GLY A 340 -9.18 13.86 5.53
CA GLY A 340 -8.39 13.17 4.50
C GLY A 340 -8.14 11.68 4.76
N SER A 341 -7.49 11.02 3.80
CA SER A 341 -7.17 9.59 3.89
C SER A 341 -6.03 9.21 2.97
N ILE A 342 -5.27 8.18 3.32
CA ILE A 342 -4.17 7.65 2.51
C ILE A 342 -4.48 6.21 2.13
N THR A 343 -4.73 5.97 0.85
CA THR A 343 -4.88 4.61 0.28
C THR A 343 -3.57 4.24 -0.41
N GLN A 344 -3.05 3.04 -0.14
CA GLN A 344 -1.79 2.59 -0.73
C GLN A 344 -2.01 1.42 -1.68
N ILE A 345 -1.49 1.54 -2.90
CA ILE A 345 -1.40 0.47 -3.90
C ILE A 345 0.08 0.25 -4.27
N PRO A 346 0.82 -0.50 -3.44
CA PRO A 346 2.19 -0.87 -3.77
C PRO A 346 2.22 -1.97 -4.84
N ILE A 347 3.08 -1.82 -5.83
CA ILE A 347 3.26 -2.76 -6.93
C ILE A 347 4.60 -3.46 -6.72
N LEU A 348 4.57 -4.78 -6.81
CA LEU A 348 5.77 -5.59 -6.72
C LEU A 348 5.86 -6.60 -7.87
N THR A 349 7.07 -6.79 -8.39
CA THR A 349 7.35 -7.85 -9.36
C THR A 349 7.95 -9.08 -8.67
N MET A 350 7.23 -10.19 -8.67
CA MET A 350 7.67 -11.46 -8.10
C MET A 350 8.77 -12.08 -8.96
N PRO A 351 9.95 -12.39 -8.40
CA PRO A 351 10.97 -13.11 -9.13
C PRO A 351 10.49 -14.53 -9.48
N ASN A 352 10.63 -14.93 -10.74
CA ASN A 352 10.21 -16.24 -11.25
C ASN A 352 8.73 -16.60 -11.02
N ASP A 353 7.86 -15.60 -10.90
CA ASP A 353 6.43 -15.76 -10.60
C ASP A 353 6.18 -16.51 -9.26
N ASP A 354 7.16 -16.54 -8.35
CA ASP A 354 7.12 -17.29 -7.09
C ASP A 354 6.49 -16.46 -5.96
N ILE A 355 5.24 -16.80 -5.61
CA ILE A 355 4.53 -16.16 -4.49
C ILE A 355 5.16 -16.46 -3.11
N THR A 356 5.97 -17.52 -2.99
CA THR A 356 6.68 -17.88 -1.76
C THR A 356 8.00 -17.12 -1.60
N HIS A 357 8.34 -16.26 -2.55
CA HIS A 357 9.50 -15.38 -2.44
C HIS A 357 9.36 -14.46 -1.20
N PRO A 358 10.46 -14.15 -0.47
CA PRO A 358 10.39 -13.29 0.73
C PRO A 358 9.64 -11.96 0.55
N ILE A 359 9.75 -11.33 -0.62
CA ILE A 359 9.12 -10.04 -0.92
C ILE A 359 7.57 -10.13 -0.90
N PRO A 360 6.90 -10.94 -1.75
CA PRO A 360 5.45 -11.10 -1.70
C PRO A 360 4.98 -11.74 -0.39
N ASP A 361 5.74 -12.67 0.19
CA ASP A 361 5.40 -13.35 1.44
C ASP A 361 5.31 -12.34 2.61
N LEU A 362 6.35 -11.52 2.83
CA LEU A 362 6.33 -10.48 3.86
C LEU A 362 5.30 -9.38 3.56
N THR A 363 5.15 -9.00 2.29
CA THR A 363 4.14 -8.00 1.91
C THR A 363 2.74 -8.49 2.26
N GLY A 364 2.38 -9.74 1.91
CA GLY A 364 1.08 -10.32 2.23
C GLY A 364 0.79 -10.51 3.72
N PHE A 365 1.83 -10.60 4.57
CA PHE A 365 1.66 -10.58 6.02
C PHE A 365 1.30 -9.19 6.55
N ILE A 366 1.81 -8.12 5.93
CA ILE A 366 1.61 -6.74 6.37
C ILE A 366 0.33 -6.15 5.77
N THR A 367 0.10 -6.37 4.48
CA THR A 367 -1.04 -5.78 3.75
C THR A 367 -2.34 -6.53 3.98
N GLU A 368 -3.45 -5.88 3.62
CA GLU A 368 -4.81 -6.35 3.93
C GLU A 368 -5.42 -7.15 2.77
N GLY A 369 -4.58 -7.93 2.08
CA GLY A 369 -4.93 -8.61 0.83
C GLY A 369 -3.85 -8.43 -0.22
N GLN A 370 -4.16 -8.86 -1.45
CA GLN A 370 -3.32 -8.72 -2.64
C GLN A 370 -4.14 -8.89 -3.91
N ILE A 371 -3.74 -8.22 -4.99
CA ILE A 371 -4.25 -8.44 -6.35
C ILE A 371 -3.17 -9.16 -7.13
N TYR A 372 -3.48 -10.34 -7.66
CA TYR A 372 -2.52 -11.20 -8.36
C TYR A 372 -2.71 -11.08 -9.87
N VAL A 373 -1.66 -10.64 -10.56
CA VAL A 373 -1.59 -10.55 -12.02
C VAL A 373 -0.96 -11.82 -12.55
N ASP A 374 -1.67 -12.55 -13.40
CA ASP A 374 -1.33 -13.91 -13.82
C ASP A 374 -0.84 -13.95 -15.27
N ARG A 375 0.30 -14.60 -15.47
CA ARG A 375 0.90 -14.82 -16.79
C ARG A 375 0.03 -15.68 -17.70
N GLN A 376 -0.71 -16.65 -17.16
CA GLN A 376 -1.54 -17.53 -17.97
C GLN A 376 -2.69 -16.78 -18.67
N LEU A 377 -3.31 -15.83 -17.96
CA LEU A 377 -4.36 -14.97 -18.52
C LEU A 377 -3.76 -13.99 -19.55
N HIS A 378 -2.58 -13.44 -19.26
CA HIS A 378 -1.89 -12.53 -20.19
C HIS A 378 -1.52 -13.22 -21.51
N ASN A 379 -0.98 -14.44 -21.47
CA ASN A 379 -0.65 -15.22 -22.67
C ASN A 379 -1.87 -15.52 -23.55
N ARG A 380 -3.07 -15.48 -22.97
CA ARG A 380 -4.35 -15.66 -23.68
C ARG A 380 -4.96 -14.34 -24.17
N GLN A 381 -4.21 -13.25 -24.10
CA GLN A 381 -4.62 -11.90 -24.53
C GLN A 381 -5.85 -11.39 -23.77
N ILE A 382 -5.98 -11.73 -22.49
CA ILE A 382 -7.02 -11.21 -21.59
C ILE A 382 -6.43 -10.02 -20.83
N TYR A 383 -7.13 -8.89 -20.86
CA TYR A 383 -6.72 -7.69 -20.14
C TYR A 383 -7.88 -7.12 -19.29
N PRO A 384 -7.67 -6.72 -18.03
CA PRO A 384 -6.45 -6.91 -17.24
C PRO A 384 -6.29 -8.38 -16.80
N PRO A 385 -5.08 -8.97 -16.85
CA PRO A 385 -4.86 -10.37 -16.50
C PRO A 385 -4.85 -10.63 -14.98
N VAL A 386 -5.95 -10.31 -14.29
CA VAL A 386 -6.11 -10.50 -12.84
C VAL A 386 -6.68 -11.88 -12.56
N ASN A 387 -5.97 -12.70 -11.78
CA ASN A 387 -6.47 -13.98 -11.32
C ASN A 387 -7.17 -13.81 -9.98
N VAL A 388 -8.49 -14.06 -9.98
CA VAL A 388 -9.37 -13.84 -8.83
C VAL A 388 -9.19 -14.87 -7.71
N LEU A 389 -8.58 -16.04 -7.96
CA LEU A 389 -8.43 -17.09 -6.94
C LEU A 389 -7.37 -16.75 -5.86
N PRO A 390 -6.11 -16.42 -6.22
CA PRO A 390 -5.12 -16.01 -5.23
C PRO A 390 -5.25 -14.55 -4.79
N SER A 391 -6.12 -13.77 -5.44
CA SER A 391 -6.40 -12.39 -5.06
C SER A 391 -7.40 -12.33 -3.91
N LEU A 392 -7.18 -11.40 -2.97
CA LEU A 392 -8.03 -11.23 -1.81
C LEU A 392 -8.05 -9.75 -1.39
N SER A 393 -9.20 -9.27 -0.92
CA SER A 393 -9.31 -8.03 -0.13
C SER A 393 -9.98 -8.33 1.21
N ARG A 394 -9.29 -8.09 2.33
CA ARG A 394 -9.81 -8.36 3.68
C ARG A 394 -10.88 -7.34 4.10
N LEU A 395 -10.77 -6.09 3.65
CA LEU A 395 -11.72 -5.01 3.94
C LEU A 395 -12.91 -4.96 2.99
N MET A 396 -13.00 -5.89 2.03
CA MET A 396 -14.14 -5.96 1.10
C MET A 396 -15.48 -6.01 1.85
N LYS A 397 -15.56 -6.73 2.97
CA LYS A 397 -16.82 -6.91 3.73
C LYS A 397 -17.38 -5.64 4.33
N SER A 398 -16.52 -4.66 4.66
CA SER A 398 -16.96 -3.36 5.19
C SER A 398 -17.29 -2.38 4.08
N ALA A 399 -16.62 -2.50 2.93
CA ALA A 399 -16.83 -1.66 1.76
C ALA A 399 -18.13 -1.95 1.00
N ILE A 400 -18.63 -3.19 1.08
CA ILE A 400 -19.83 -3.63 0.37
C ILE A 400 -21.05 -3.70 1.29
N GLY A 401 -22.24 -3.49 0.72
CA GLY A 401 -23.50 -3.69 1.44
C GLY A 401 -24.53 -2.62 1.17
N GLU A 402 -25.65 -2.72 1.89
CA GLU A 402 -26.76 -1.77 1.82
C GLU A 402 -26.32 -0.40 2.38
N GLY A 403 -26.44 0.66 1.57
CA GLY A 403 -26.00 2.02 1.93
C GLY A 403 -24.59 2.42 1.45
N MET A 404 -23.79 1.45 1.00
CA MET A 404 -22.47 1.69 0.39
C MET A 404 -22.51 1.43 -1.12
N THR A 405 -22.74 0.17 -1.51
CA THR A 405 -22.86 -0.25 -2.90
C THR A 405 -24.27 -0.80 -3.16
N ARG A 406 -24.40 -2.12 -3.21
CA ARG A 406 -25.64 -2.86 -3.44
C ARG A 406 -25.71 -4.06 -2.49
N LYS A 407 -26.92 -4.45 -2.13
CA LYS A 407 -27.16 -5.56 -1.18
C LYS A 407 -26.66 -6.91 -1.69
N ASP A 408 -26.71 -7.14 -3.00
CA ASP A 408 -26.35 -8.39 -3.66
C ASP A 408 -24.85 -8.54 -3.97
N HIS A 409 -24.02 -7.53 -3.67
CA HIS A 409 -22.61 -7.52 -4.07
C HIS A 409 -21.84 -8.72 -3.51
N GLY A 410 -21.96 -8.96 -2.20
CA GLY A 410 -21.24 -10.03 -1.51
C GLY A 410 -21.66 -11.42 -1.98
N ASP A 411 -22.96 -11.64 -2.15
CA ASP A 411 -23.49 -12.93 -2.60
C ASP A 411 -23.08 -13.25 -4.04
N VAL A 412 -23.12 -12.24 -4.92
CA VAL A 412 -22.68 -12.40 -6.32
C VAL A 412 -21.19 -12.70 -6.39
N SER A 413 -20.36 -11.95 -5.65
CA SER A 413 -18.90 -12.19 -5.63
C SER A 413 -18.57 -13.62 -5.15
N ASN A 414 -19.15 -14.04 -4.02
CA ASN A 414 -18.93 -15.37 -3.47
C ASN A 414 -19.35 -16.48 -4.44
N GLN A 415 -20.48 -16.30 -5.13
CA GLN A 415 -20.97 -17.30 -6.08
C GLN A 415 -20.10 -17.36 -7.34
N LEU A 416 -19.67 -16.20 -7.86
CA LEU A 416 -18.75 -16.14 -9.00
C LEU A 416 -17.41 -16.80 -8.66
N TYR A 417 -16.89 -16.56 -7.46
CA TYR A 417 -15.67 -17.17 -6.96
C TYR A 417 -15.80 -18.70 -6.90
N ALA A 418 -16.88 -19.21 -6.31
CA ALA A 418 -17.13 -20.65 -6.20
C ALA A 418 -17.25 -21.32 -7.58
N CYS A 419 -18.01 -20.71 -8.51
CA CYS A 419 -18.15 -21.24 -9.87
C CYS A 419 -16.83 -21.22 -10.63
N TYR A 420 -16.00 -20.19 -10.43
CA TYR A 420 -14.69 -20.08 -11.08
C TYR A 420 -13.70 -21.12 -10.53
N ALA A 421 -13.69 -21.36 -9.22
CA ALA A 421 -12.88 -22.42 -8.59
C ALA A 421 -13.24 -23.81 -9.14
N ILE A 422 -14.54 -24.14 -9.13
CA ILE A 422 -15.04 -25.42 -9.68
C ILE A 422 -14.69 -25.51 -11.18
N GLY A 423 -14.90 -24.44 -11.94
CA GLY A 423 -14.57 -24.43 -13.37
C GLY A 423 -13.08 -24.69 -13.65
N LYS A 424 -12.17 -24.19 -12.79
CA LYS A 424 -10.72 -24.46 -12.91
C LYS A 424 -10.38 -25.91 -12.61
N ASP A 425 -10.98 -26.50 -11.59
CA ASP A 425 -10.80 -27.93 -11.27
C ASP A 425 -11.32 -28.80 -12.42
N VAL A 426 -12.49 -28.47 -12.96
CA VAL A 426 -13.06 -29.14 -14.14
C VAL A 426 -12.19 -28.96 -15.37
N GLN A 427 -11.58 -27.79 -15.57
CA GLN A 427 -10.64 -27.56 -16.67
C GLN A 427 -9.39 -28.46 -16.55
N ALA A 428 -8.89 -28.67 -15.34
CA ALA A 428 -7.81 -29.62 -15.08
C ALA A 428 -8.26 -31.07 -15.32
N MET A 429 -9.46 -31.45 -14.88
CA MET A 429 -10.03 -32.78 -15.13
C MET A 429 -10.23 -33.05 -16.63
N LYS A 430 -10.72 -32.06 -17.39
CA LYS A 430 -10.86 -32.14 -18.85
C LYS A 430 -9.54 -32.45 -19.53
N ALA A 431 -8.44 -31.86 -19.06
CA ALA A 431 -7.12 -32.09 -19.63
C ALA A 431 -6.59 -33.52 -19.37
N VAL A 432 -7.05 -34.19 -18.30
CA VAL A 432 -6.60 -35.53 -17.92
C VAL A 432 -7.48 -36.63 -18.52
N VAL A 433 -8.81 -36.50 -18.41
CA VAL A 433 -9.77 -37.56 -18.74
C VAL A 433 -10.39 -37.38 -20.13
N GLY A 434 -10.27 -36.18 -20.71
CA GLY A 434 -10.91 -35.81 -21.98
C GLY A 434 -12.33 -35.26 -21.80
N GLU A 435 -12.89 -34.73 -22.88
CA GLU A 435 -14.17 -34.00 -22.87
C GLU A 435 -15.39 -34.92 -22.73
N GLU A 436 -15.30 -36.15 -23.24
CA GLU A 436 -16.43 -37.10 -23.28
C GLU A 436 -16.79 -37.68 -21.90
N ALA A 437 -15.86 -37.61 -20.94
CA ALA A 437 -16.05 -38.12 -19.58
C ALA A 437 -16.68 -37.10 -18.62
N LEU A 438 -16.90 -35.86 -19.08
CA LEU A 438 -17.43 -34.78 -18.26
C LEU A 438 -18.95 -34.88 -18.14
N THR A 439 -19.47 -34.52 -16.97
CA THR A 439 -20.91 -34.42 -16.77
C THR A 439 -21.48 -33.20 -17.50
N SER A 440 -22.79 -33.17 -17.71
CA SER A 440 -23.46 -32.00 -18.28
C SER A 440 -23.28 -30.74 -17.42
N GLU A 441 -23.14 -30.88 -16.10
CA GLU A 441 -22.86 -29.77 -15.19
C GLU A 441 -21.43 -29.24 -15.35
N ASP A 442 -20.46 -30.14 -15.48
CA ASP A 442 -19.06 -29.80 -15.72
C ASP A 442 -18.87 -29.01 -17.01
N LEU A 443 -19.57 -29.41 -18.09
CA LEU A 443 -19.57 -28.67 -19.35
C LEU A 443 -20.10 -27.23 -19.18
N LEU A 444 -21.11 -27.02 -18.33
CA LEU A 444 -21.65 -25.69 -18.03
C LEU A 444 -20.64 -24.84 -17.22
N TYR A 445 -19.91 -25.43 -16.27
CA TYR A 445 -18.85 -24.72 -15.55
C TYR A 445 -17.67 -24.32 -16.45
N LEU A 446 -17.32 -25.16 -17.43
CA LEU A 446 -16.32 -24.82 -18.44
C LEU A 446 -16.78 -23.67 -19.36
N GLU A 447 -18.04 -23.70 -19.79
CA GLU A 447 -18.61 -22.61 -20.57
C GLU A 447 -18.64 -21.30 -19.77
N PHE A 448 -19.02 -21.39 -18.49
CA PHE A 448 -18.97 -20.26 -17.56
C PHE A 448 -17.56 -19.71 -17.44
N LEU A 449 -16.54 -20.55 -17.23
CA LEU A 449 -15.14 -20.14 -17.10
C LEU A 449 -14.67 -19.36 -18.33
N HIS A 450 -14.94 -19.88 -19.52
CA HIS A 450 -14.60 -19.20 -20.78
C HIS A 450 -15.29 -17.85 -20.93
N LYS A 451 -16.59 -17.75 -20.60
CA LYS A 451 -17.35 -16.51 -20.70
C LYS A 451 -16.93 -15.50 -19.63
N PHE A 452 -16.63 -15.96 -18.42
CA PHE A 452 -16.15 -15.14 -17.31
C PHE A 452 -14.81 -14.49 -17.68
N GLU A 453 -13.84 -15.27 -18.13
CA GLU A 453 -12.53 -14.76 -18.55
C GLU A 453 -12.63 -13.77 -19.73
N ARG A 454 -13.49 -14.05 -20.73
CA ARG A 454 -13.63 -13.21 -21.93
C ARG A 454 -14.53 -11.99 -21.82
N SER A 455 -15.48 -11.98 -20.89
CA SER A 455 -16.50 -10.91 -20.82
C SER A 455 -16.45 -10.14 -19.52
N PHE A 456 -16.07 -10.79 -18.42
CA PHE A 456 -16.03 -10.17 -17.10
C PHE A 456 -14.62 -9.66 -16.76
N ILE A 457 -13.61 -10.52 -16.92
CA ILE A 457 -12.22 -10.12 -16.68
C ILE A 457 -11.72 -9.25 -17.84
N ASN A 458 -12.00 -9.65 -19.08
CA ASN A 458 -11.55 -8.90 -20.25
C ASN A 458 -12.31 -7.57 -20.38
N GLN A 459 -11.64 -6.48 -20.03
CA GLN A 459 -12.11 -5.11 -20.14
C GLN A 459 -11.02 -4.33 -20.84
N GLY A 460 -11.30 -3.75 -22.00
CA GLY A 460 -10.28 -2.97 -22.71
C GLY A 460 -9.74 -1.80 -21.86
N GLU A 461 -8.53 -1.35 -22.17
CA GLU A 461 -7.79 -0.29 -21.44
C GLU A 461 -8.55 1.04 -21.26
N ALA A 462 -9.54 1.30 -22.13
CA ALA A 462 -10.36 2.52 -22.13
C ALA A 462 -11.79 2.32 -21.57
N ALA A 463 -12.21 1.09 -21.28
CA ALA A 463 -13.56 0.82 -20.80
C ALA A 463 -13.60 0.98 -19.27
N GLY A 464 -14.11 2.10 -18.77
CA GLY A 464 -14.43 2.27 -17.35
C GLY A 464 -15.74 1.54 -17.02
N GLY A 465 -15.68 0.46 -16.25
CA GLY A 465 -16.89 -0.20 -15.74
C GLY A 465 -17.50 0.62 -14.61
N THR A 466 -18.71 1.16 -14.81
CA THR A 466 -19.42 1.88 -13.74
C THR A 466 -20.27 0.92 -12.89
N LEU A 467 -20.09 0.94 -11.56
CA LEU A 467 -21.01 0.31 -10.60
C LEU A 467 -22.28 1.17 -10.44
N GLU A 468 -23.01 1.41 -11.52
CA GLU A 468 -24.26 2.18 -11.49
C GLU A 468 -25.41 1.37 -10.83
N PRO A 469 -26.27 2.01 -10.00
CA PRO A 469 -27.45 1.38 -9.40
C PRO A 469 -28.57 1.11 -10.43
N GLY A 470 -28.45 1.60 -11.66
CA GLY A 470 -29.46 1.47 -12.71
C GLY A 470 -28.88 1.16 -14.09
N GLY A 471 -28.72 -0.12 -14.41
CA GLY A 471 -28.65 -0.60 -15.81
C GLY A 471 -27.24 -0.75 -16.39
N GLY A 472 -26.92 -1.96 -16.87
CA GLY A 472 -25.69 -2.25 -17.60
C GLY A 472 -25.10 -3.61 -17.21
N GLY A 473 -24.53 -3.72 -16.01
CA GLY A 473 -23.89 -4.97 -15.54
C GLY A 473 -24.88 -6.07 -15.10
N ARG A 474 -26.09 -5.66 -14.68
CA ARG A 474 -27.16 -6.57 -14.19
C ARG A 474 -27.64 -7.57 -15.26
N THR A 475 -27.48 -7.23 -16.53
CA THR A 475 -28.05 -7.97 -17.67
C THR A 475 -27.07 -8.90 -18.37
N ALA A 476 -25.76 -8.79 -18.11
CA ALA A 476 -24.76 -9.65 -18.78
C ALA A 476 -24.28 -10.82 -17.91
N LEU A 477 -24.28 -10.72 -16.58
CA LEU A 477 -23.64 -11.71 -15.69
C LEU A 477 -24.59 -12.76 -15.10
N THR A 478 -25.81 -12.38 -14.72
CA THR A 478 -26.81 -13.32 -14.20
C THR A 478 -27.32 -14.35 -15.22
N PRO A 479 -27.32 -14.09 -16.55
CA PRO A 479 -27.60 -15.10 -17.57
C PRO A 479 -26.46 -16.10 -17.80
N LEU A 480 -25.24 -15.83 -17.30
CA LEU A 480 -24.06 -16.70 -17.49
C LEU A 480 -23.99 -17.85 -16.48
N LEU A 481 -24.74 -17.76 -15.39
CA LEU A 481 -24.81 -18.82 -14.39
C LEU A 481 -25.67 -19.99 -14.89
N PRO A 482 -25.25 -21.25 -14.68
CA PRO A 482 -26.07 -22.41 -14.98
C PRO A 482 -27.43 -22.30 -14.27
N ARG A 483 -28.51 -22.69 -14.97
CA ARG A 483 -29.91 -22.60 -14.46
C ARG A 483 -30.12 -23.06 -13.00
N PRO A 484 -29.56 -24.20 -12.54
CA PRO A 484 -29.75 -24.63 -11.14
C PRO A 484 -29.09 -23.69 -10.10
N LEU A 485 -28.00 -23.01 -10.46
CA LEU A 485 -27.30 -22.04 -9.59
C LEU A 485 -27.96 -20.66 -9.63
N ARG A 486 -28.63 -20.33 -10.74
CA ARG A 486 -29.46 -19.12 -10.84
C ARG A 486 -30.68 -19.20 -9.92
N GLU A 487 -31.21 -20.41 -9.70
CA GLU A 487 -32.30 -20.68 -8.75
C GLU A 487 -31.85 -20.56 -7.29
N SER A 488 -30.66 -21.05 -6.92
CA SER A 488 -30.14 -20.88 -5.55
C SER A 488 -29.84 -19.41 -5.20
N LEU A 489 -29.34 -18.62 -6.17
CA LEU A 489 -29.20 -17.17 -6.06
C LEU A 489 -30.55 -16.45 -6.00
N ARG A 490 -31.52 -16.85 -6.84
CA ARG A 490 -32.89 -16.31 -6.78
C ARG A 490 -33.53 -16.53 -5.42
N VAL A 491 -33.41 -17.72 -4.85
CA VAL A 491 -34.01 -18.07 -3.55
C VAL A 491 -33.35 -17.33 -2.38
N ARG A 492 -32.06 -16.98 -2.46
CA ARG A 492 -31.35 -16.24 -1.40
C ARG A 492 -31.46 -14.71 -1.51
N VAL A 493 -31.51 -14.16 -2.73
CA VAL A 493 -31.42 -12.71 -2.99
C VAL A 493 -32.79 -12.08 -3.34
N LEU A 494 -33.72 -12.84 -3.92
CA LEU A 494 -35.05 -12.35 -4.29
C LEU A 494 -36.10 -12.97 -3.35
N GLY A 495 -36.58 -12.20 -2.38
CA GLY A 495 -37.83 -12.50 -1.69
C GLY A 495 -39.01 -12.60 -2.67
N PRO A 496 -40.13 -13.24 -2.28
CA PRO A 496 -41.24 -13.59 -3.17
C PRO A 496 -42.08 -12.35 -3.53
N GLY A 497 -41.58 -11.49 -4.40
CA GLY A 497 -42.27 -10.26 -4.75
C GLY A 497 -41.62 -9.47 -5.87
N LEU A 498 -41.44 -10.06 -7.05
CA LEU A 498 -41.39 -9.33 -8.33
C LEU A 498 -41.47 -10.31 -9.53
N GLU A 499 -42.61 -10.94 -9.75
CA GLU A 499 -42.85 -11.82 -10.91
C GLU A 499 -43.15 -11.06 -12.23
N ALA A 500 -43.26 -9.74 -12.20
CA ALA A 500 -43.78 -8.97 -13.34
C ALA A 500 -42.68 -8.23 -14.13
N ALA A 501 -41.78 -8.93 -14.84
CA ALA A 501 -40.94 -8.30 -15.88
C ALA A 501 -40.27 -9.30 -16.86
N ALA A 502 -40.87 -10.46 -17.11
CA ALA A 502 -40.33 -11.43 -18.08
C ALA A 502 -41.44 -12.04 -18.97
N HIS A 503 -42.21 -11.19 -19.62
CA HIS A 503 -42.91 -11.57 -20.85
C HIS A 503 -42.54 -10.57 -21.94
N LEU A 504 -41.67 -11.00 -22.85
CA LEU A 504 -41.56 -10.45 -24.20
C LEU A 504 -42.31 -11.41 -25.15
N PRO A 505 -43.00 -10.88 -26.18
CA PRO A 505 -44.05 -11.59 -26.88
C PRO A 505 -43.47 -12.62 -27.85
N GLN A 506 -43.96 -13.87 -27.79
CA GLN A 506 -43.78 -14.84 -28.87
C GLN A 506 -44.92 -14.65 -29.87
N GLY A 507 -44.53 -14.55 -31.14
CA GLY A 507 -45.40 -14.24 -32.26
C GLY A 507 -46.45 -15.31 -32.55
N ASP A 508 -47.61 -14.80 -32.97
CA ASP A 508 -48.65 -15.34 -33.84
C ASP A 508 -48.49 -16.79 -34.33
N ALA A 509 -49.34 -17.67 -33.80
CA ALA A 509 -49.88 -18.82 -34.53
C ALA A 509 -51.25 -19.23 -33.97
N GLU A 510 -52.27 -19.05 -34.81
CA GLU A 510 -53.57 -19.73 -34.86
C GLU A 510 -54.55 -19.64 -33.67
N ALA A 511 -55.59 -18.83 -33.90
CA ALA A 511 -56.83 -18.82 -33.16
C ALA A 511 -57.78 -19.92 -33.66
N HIS A 512 -58.40 -20.66 -32.73
CA HIS A 512 -59.79 -21.09 -32.86
C HIS A 512 -60.48 -21.18 -31.47
N PRO A 513 -61.73 -20.69 -31.30
CA PRO A 513 -62.36 -20.52 -29.99
C PRO A 513 -63.50 -21.52 -29.72
N ALA A 514 -63.60 -22.01 -28.49
CA ALA A 514 -64.77 -22.61 -27.81
C ALA A 514 -64.27 -23.08 -26.43
N GLU A 515 -64.96 -23.05 -25.29
CA GLU A 515 -66.32 -22.72 -24.90
C GLU A 515 -66.31 -22.59 -23.36
N ARG A 516 -67.18 -21.73 -22.82
CA ARG A 516 -67.95 -21.92 -21.56
C ARG A 516 -67.23 -21.95 -20.20
N ALA A 517 -67.32 -20.80 -19.55
CA ALA A 517 -67.90 -20.51 -18.23
C ALA A 517 -68.36 -21.67 -17.29
N ARG A 518 -68.20 -21.36 -15.99
CA ARG A 518 -68.75 -21.93 -14.73
C ARG A 518 -67.67 -22.68 -13.94
N GLY A 519 -67.45 -22.47 -12.65
CA GLY A 519 -68.14 -21.69 -11.62
C GLY A 519 -67.47 -22.05 -10.28
N LEU A 520 -67.60 -21.16 -9.30
CA LEU A 520 -67.26 -21.39 -7.89
C LEU A 520 -67.65 -22.80 -7.41
N LEU A 521 -66.83 -23.39 -6.54
CA LEU A 521 -67.25 -23.99 -5.27
C LEU A 521 -66.02 -24.48 -4.48
N LEU A 522 -65.77 -23.84 -3.33
CA LEU A 522 -65.11 -24.48 -2.18
C LEU A 522 -66.05 -25.55 -1.61
N PRO A 523 -65.51 -26.62 -1.00
CA PRO A 523 -65.71 -26.71 0.44
C PRO A 523 -64.48 -27.24 1.20
N GLY A 524 -64.38 -26.80 2.46
CA GLY A 524 -63.48 -27.40 3.46
C GLY A 524 -64.01 -28.73 4.00
N GLY A 525 -63.09 -29.53 4.54
CA GLY A 525 -63.40 -30.79 5.23
C GLY A 525 -62.11 -31.48 5.67
N ALA A 526 -62.03 -31.86 6.93
CA ALA A 526 -60.81 -32.19 7.67
C ALA A 526 -60.31 -33.64 7.53
N ALA A 527 -59.09 -33.83 8.07
CA ALA A 527 -58.52 -35.02 8.71
C ALA A 527 -57.73 -36.02 7.85
N ALA A 528 -56.40 -36.06 8.07
CA ALA A 528 -55.64 -37.21 8.60
C ALA A 528 -54.14 -37.05 8.31
N GLY A 529 -53.29 -37.10 9.34
CA GLY A 529 -51.83 -37.16 9.19
C GLY A 529 -51.35 -38.53 8.69
N PRO A 530 -50.04 -38.64 8.37
CA PRO A 530 -49.18 -39.20 9.40
C PRO A 530 -47.86 -38.45 9.62
N LEU A 531 -47.47 -38.43 10.89
CA LEU A 531 -46.14 -38.10 11.41
C LEU A 531 -45.05 -38.96 10.76
N ILE A 532 -44.06 -38.34 10.12
CA ILE A 532 -42.69 -38.88 10.04
C ILE A 532 -41.66 -37.74 10.21
N ARG A 533 -41.10 -37.70 11.43
CA ARG A 533 -39.74 -37.28 11.84
C ARG A 533 -39.11 -36.04 11.18
N HIS A 534 -39.20 -34.90 11.90
CA HIS A 534 -38.18 -33.86 11.84
C HIS A 534 -36.83 -34.41 12.32
N ARG A 535 -35.88 -34.54 11.40
CA ARG A 535 -34.45 -34.63 11.72
C ARG A 535 -33.88 -33.23 11.54
N ALA A 536 -33.72 -32.51 12.63
CA ALA A 536 -32.94 -31.28 12.66
C ALA A 536 -31.51 -31.62 12.26
N LEU A 537 -31.11 -31.23 11.04
CA LEU A 537 -29.71 -31.18 10.66
C LEU A 537 -29.14 -29.87 11.20
N ALA A 538 -28.28 -30.05 12.20
CA ALA A 538 -27.54 -29.01 12.87
C ALA A 538 -26.73 -28.16 11.87
N ALA A 539 -26.75 -26.85 12.10
CA ALA A 539 -25.81 -25.92 11.50
C ALA A 539 -24.37 -26.30 11.90
N PRO A 540 -23.39 -26.26 10.99
CA PRO A 540 -22.00 -26.36 11.37
C PRO A 540 -21.54 -25.01 11.96
N GLN A 541 -21.32 -24.98 13.28
CA GLN A 541 -20.53 -23.91 13.90
C GLN A 541 -19.04 -24.10 13.58
N PRO A 542 -18.28 -22.99 13.51
CA PRO A 542 -16.87 -23.00 13.17
C PRO A 542 -16.01 -23.61 14.28
N TRP A 543 -14.98 -24.33 13.82
CA TRP A 543 -13.76 -24.81 14.44
C TRP A 543 -13.13 -23.79 15.41
N ALA A 544 -13.57 -23.82 16.67
CA ALA A 544 -12.85 -23.24 17.80
C ALA A 544 -11.82 -24.25 18.31
N HIS A 545 -10.54 -24.01 18.02
CA HIS A 545 -9.45 -24.71 18.69
C HIS A 545 -9.34 -24.23 20.13
N THR A 546 -9.52 -25.16 21.05
CA THR A 546 -9.24 -25.06 22.49
C THR A 546 -7.80 -24.61 22.75
N TRP A 547 -7.62 -23.42 23.32
CA TRP A 547 -6.44 -23.06 24.09
C TRP A 547 -6.91 -22.70 25.49
N GLY A 548 -6.42 -23.45 26.48
CA GLY A 548 -6.74 -23.25 27.88
C GLY A 548 -6.19 -21.92 28.41
N SER A 549 -7.03 -21.19 29.13
CA SER A 549 -6.68 -19.96 29.82
C SER A 549 -5.71 -20.26 30.99
N PRO A 550 -4.59 -19.53 31.13
CA PRO A 550 -3.92 -19.42 32.42
C PRO A 550 -4.59 -18.31 33.25
N PRO A 551 -4.58 -18.39 34.59
CA PRO A 551 -5.21 -17.38 35.44
C PRO A 551 -4.34 -16.12 35.52
N CYS A 552 -5.00 -14.96 35.49
CA CYS A 552 -4.41 -13.67 35.81
C CYS A 552 -4.07 -13.57 37.31
N PRO A 553 -2.94 -12.96 37.69
CA PRO A 553 -2.81 -12.29 38.97
C PRO A 553 -2.63 -10.77 38.80
N GLY A 554 -3.45 -10.02 39.52
CA GLY A 554 -3.25 -8.58 39.78
C GLY A 554 -2.13 -8.32 40.79
N PRO A 555 -1.91 -7.05 41.19
CA PRO A 555 -0.60 -6.41 41.21
C PRO A 555 0.14 -6.51 42.56
N ALA A 556 1.47 -6.58 42.51
CA ALA A 556 2.32 -6.30 43.66
C ALA A 556 3.57 -5.51 43.22
N LEU A 557 3.70 -4.31 43.81
CA LEU A 557 4.85 -3.43 43.75
C LEU A 557 6.05 -3.99 44.52
N SER A 558 7.24 -3.58 44.06
CA SER A 558 8.43 -3.19 44.83
C SER A 558 9.70 -4.06 44.74
N LEU A 559 10.76 -3.38 44.26
CA LEU A 559 12.16 -3.37 44.73
C LEU A 559 12.97 -4.69 44.77
N HIS A 560 13.92 -4.86 43.84
CA HIS A 560 15.36 -4.71 44.15
C HIS A 560 16.29 -4.99 42.95
N SER A 561 17.38 -4.24 42.94
CA SER A 561 18.49 -4.14 41.98
C SER A 561 19.42 -5.38 41.97
N PRO A 562 20.33 -5.52 40.98
CA PRO A 562 21.01 -6.78 40.64
C PRO A 562 22.30 -7.02 41.45
N PRO A 563 22.74 -8.27 41.67
CA PRO A 563 24.05 -8.51 42.25
C PRO A 563 25.15 -8.53 41.19
N ARG A 564 26.22 -7.80 41.50
CA ARG A 564 27.53 -7.79 40.82
C ARG A 564 28.28 -9.11 41.04
N ARG A 565 29.12 -9.42 40.05
CA ARG A 565 30.17 -10.44 40.06
C ARG A 565 31.19 -10.23 41.19
N GLU A 566 31.67 -11.33 41.78
CA GLU A 566 33.07 -11.54 42.16
C GLU A 566 33.40 -13.05 42.24
N PRO A 567 34.68 -13.45 42.08
CA PRO A 567 35.10 -14.79 41.63
C PRO A 567 35.48 -15.75 42.77
N ALA A 568 35.51 -17.05 42.49
CA ALA A 568 36.06 -18.08 43.38
C ALA A 568 37.00 -19.05 42.62
N PRO A 569 38.00 -19.64 43.32
CA PRO A 569 39.30 -20.01 42.78
C PRO A 569 39.37 -21.47 42.29
N GLY A 570 40.45 -21.76 41.57
CA GLY A 570 40.73 -23.07 40.99
C GLY A 570 41.04 -24.17 42.00
N CYS A 571 40.72 -25.40 41.57
CA CYS A 571 41.34 -26.63 42.02
C CYS A 571 41.75 -27.43 40.78
N ALA A 572 43.04 -27.75 40.73
CA ALA A 572 43.61 -28.75 39.84
C ALA A 572 43.27 -30.15 40.34
N GLU A 573 43.06 -31.09 39.41
CA GLU A 573 43.62 -32.46 39.38
C GLU A 573 42.77 -33.35 38.45
N GLY A 574 43.45 -34.20 37.66
CA GLY A 574 42.82 -35.34 37.00
C GLY A 574 43.15 -35.56 35.53
N THR A 575 44.35 -36.06 35.27
CA THR A 575 44.76 -36.89 34.12
C THR A 575 43.65 -37.75 33.50
N THR A 576 43.44 -37.65 32.18
CA THR A 576 43.86 -38.61 31.12
C THR A 576 43.52 -38.06 29.74
#